data_AF-A0A2U3L503-F1
#
_entry.id   AF-A0A2U3L503-F1
#
_cell.length_a   1.000
_cell.length_b   1.000
_cell.length_c   1.000
_cell.angle_alpha   90.00
_cell.angle_beta   90.00
_cell.angle_gamma   90.00
#
_symmetry.space_group_name_H-M   'P 1'
#
loop_
_entity.id
_entity.type
_entity.pdbx_description
1 polymer ?
#
loop_
_entity_poly.entity_id
_entity_poly.type
_entity_poly.pdbx_seq_one_letter_code
_entity_poly.pdbx_strand_id
1 'polypeptide(L)'
;MPESRSGSPVLQEEATVPGLLIDKPDVRVFWSAYDPLDLASGSIDPLGFMGGYVALADRILPGFTTITTVPRYASMMCLALKLARGSVGGGDGHSISEFRRQILEKLKLFERAWGLACGLAEEDSAIGAKATDGLRGVRAVHRWLDLNAKKDKVTLTFALLSNQVQYGGIGAYSTFLESLHLADMATMTLRPLGEQFADAFPSPKAYGLDVLRGDARLPVEGLREWGREAHAGTLTTLEAQILRRALQGGEEAEFDDHTRWTMLRLLRACESQEPRDEPQLLAFCLASLKHADASGSDPAGRANARIRNALCLIEPYEQMYQCVLFVFEQVRLRAADSGQVDLHRVMDDPSLVAACTQMRRASAAFLAQMEAASRNDAALGIAGQALQKLGLVELARTLEATERPIDLGQAILRRHLRVQEGKFEGGLPKGPWVRLNPGEGCTAQLTSQRFSLDVSQVPNRWEGMARHPYRTFGARRFIRLCKIQ
;
A
#
# COMPACT_ATOMS: atom_id res chain seq x y z
N MET A 1 -32.66 -65.87 -37.66
CA MET A 1 -32.68 -66.87 -36.56
C MET A 1 -31.32 -67.57 -36.52
N PRO A 2 -30.27 -66.79 -36.78
CA PRO A 2 -29.36 -66.27 -35.76
C PRO A 2 -28.88 -64.85 -36.17
N GLU A 3 -27.88 -64.33 -35.45
CA GLU A 3 -26.73 -63.50 -35.89
C GLU A 3 -26.81 -62.42 -37.00
N SER A 4 -26.13 -61.31 -36.67
CA SER A 4 -25.23 -60.47 -37.50
C SER A 4 -25.73 -59.75 -38.77
N ARG A 5 -25.55 -58.42 -38.72
CA ARG A 5 -25.09 -57.45 -39.75
C ARG A 5 -25.46 -57.66 -41.23
N SER A 6 -26.11 -56.65 -41.80
CA SER A 6 -25.83 -55.95 -43.09
C SER A 6 -27.09 -55.13 -43.43
N GLY A 7 -27.12 -53.99 -44.11
CA GLY A 7 -26.14 -53.15 -44.80
C GLY A 7 -26.87 -51.84 -45.20
N SER A 8 -26.09 -50.83 -45.60
CA SER A 8 -26.46 -49.45 -45.96
C SER A 8 -27.50 -49.29 -47.08
N PRO A 9 -27.98 -48.05 -47.36
CA PRO A 9 -27.30 -47.27 -48.41
C PRO A 9 -27.23 -45.72 -48.23
N VAL A 10 -26.14 -45.16 -48.77
CA VAL A 10 -26.02 -43.91 -49.58
C VAL A 10 -26.37 -42.58 -48.88
N LEU A 11 -25.40 -41.81 -48.37
CA LEU A 11 -24.54 -40.83 -49.08
C LEU A 11 -25.31 -39.69 -49.78
N GLN A 12 -25.49 -38.58 -49.06
CA GLN A 12 -25.50 -37.24 -49.66
C GLN A 12 -24.34 -36.43 -49.05
N GLU A 13 -23.62 -35.77 -49.96
CA GLU A 13 -22.30 -35.16 -49.79
C GLU A 13 -22.25 -34.08 -48.71
N GLU A 14 -21.42 -34.32 -47.68
CA GLU A 14 -20.84 -33.25 -46.88
C GLU A 14 -19.84 -32.50 -47.75
N ALA A 15 -20.17 -31.24 -48.07
CA ALA A 15 -19.19 -30.28 -48.57
C ALA A 15 -18.16 -30.02 -47.46
N THR A 16 -17.04 -30.72 -47.54
CA THR A 16 -15.83 -30.47 -46.75
C THR A 16 -15.33 -29.06 -47.03
N VAL A 17 -15.54 -28.13 -46.10
CA VAL A 17 -14.74 -26.92 -46.03
C VAL A 17 -13.36 -27.31 -45.46
N PRO A 18 -12.25 -26.99 -46.13
CA PRO A 18 -10.92 -27.47 -45.76
C PRO A 18 -10.51 -26.97 -44.37
N GLY A 19 -9.73 -27.80 -43.69
CA GLY A 19 -9.22 -27.58 -42.36
C GLY A 19 -8.67 -26.17 -42.11
N LEU A 20 -9.24 -25.53 -41.09
CA LEU A 20 -8.52 -24.59 -40.24
C LEU A 20 -8.03 -25.33 -38.99
N LEU A 21 -7.32 -26.45 -39.21
CA LEU A 21 -6.31 -26.89 -38.26
C LEU A 21 -5.16 -25.89 -38.41
N ILE A 22 -5.21 -24.85 -37.59
CA ILE A 22 -4.08 -23.95 -37.42
C ILE A 22 -3.00 -24.79 -36.71
N ASP A 23 -2.13 -25.44 -37.48
CA ASP A 23 -0.98 -26.23 -37.02
C ASP A 23 0.11 -25.40 -36.31
N LYS A 24 -0.18 -24.11 -36.05
CA LYS A 24 0.55 -23.24 -35.13
C LYS A 24 -0.40 -22.23 -34.49
N PRO A 25 -0.97 -22.47 -33.30
CA PRO A 25 -1.59 -21.39 -32.57
C PRO A 25 -0.46 -20.47 -32.08
N ASP A 26 -0.07 -19.49 -32.90
CA ASP A 26 0.60 -18.26 -32.43
C ASP A 26 -0.39 -17.35 -31.67
N VAL A 27 -1.41 -17.97 -31.06
CA VAL A 27 -2.14 -17.39 -29.93
C VAL A 27 -1.19 -17.46 -28.75
N ARG A 28 -0.27 -16.50 -28.69
CA ARG A 28 0.31 -16.10 -27.40
C ARG A 28 -0.85 -15.52 -26.60
N VAL A 29 -1.50 -16.38 -25.82
CA VAL A 29 -2.30 -15.96 -24.68
C VAL A 29 -1.39 -15.03 -23.88
N PHE A 30 -1.67 -13.73 -23.94
CA PHE A 30 -0.91 -12.74 -23.21
C PHE A 30 -1.25 -12.92 -21.73
N TRP A 31 -0.43 -13.69 -21.03
CA TRP A 31 -0.31 -13.59 -19.59
C TRP A 31 0.35 -12.23 -19.33
N SER A 32 -0.47 -11.19 -19.10
CA SER A 32 0.05 -9.97 -18.51
C SER A 32 0.77 -10.36 -17.22
N ALA A 33 2.06 -10.06 -17.15
CA ALA A 33 2.90 -10.36 -16.01
C ALA A 33 2.23 -9.81 -14.73
N TYR A 34 1.81 -10.76 -13.90
CA TYR A 34 1.32 -10.64 -12.53
C TYR A 34 1.71 -9.31 -11.85
N ASP A 35 0.70 -8.47 -11.58
CA ASP A 35 0.79 -7.33 -10.68
C ASP A 35 0.03 -7.68 -9.39
N PRO A 36 0.70 -7.78 -8.23
CA PRO A 36 0.03 -7.96 -6.94
C PRO A 36 -0.98 -6.84 -6.61
N LEU A 37 -0.93 -5.71 -7.33
CA LEU A 37 -1.90 -4.61 -7.22
C LEU A 37 -3.12 -4.78 -8.14
N ASP A 38 -3.07 -5.65 -9.17
CA ASP A 38 -4.23 -6.00 -10.01
C ASP A 38 -5.23 -6.92 -9.28
N LEU A 39 -4.92 -7.32 -8.03
CA LEU A 39 -5.85 -8.03 -7.14
C LEU A 39 -6.96 -7.15 -6.55
N ALA A 40 -7.26 -5.98 -7.11
CA ALA A 40 -8.44 -5.19 -6.73
C ALA A 40 -9.80 -5.84 -7.10
N SER A 41 -9.88 -7.18 -7.20
CA SER A 41 -11.12 -7.95 -7.04
C SER A 41 -11.13 -8.87 -5.80
N GLY A 42 -9.99 -9.08 -5.14
CA GLY A 42 -9.92 -9.64 -3.79
C GLY A 42 -10.12 -8.53 -2.75
N SER A 43 -10.98 -8.73 -1.74
CA SER A 43 -11.00 -7.79 -0.61
C SER A 43 -9.66 -7.86 0.12
N ILE A 44 -8.81 -6.84 -0.05
CA ILE A 44 -7.48 -6.69 0.58
C ILE A 44 -7.55 -6.81 2.12
N ASP A 45 -8.74 -6.69 2.71
CA ASP A 45 -8.96 -6.76 4.15
C ASP A 45 -10.25 -7.54 4.49
N PRO A 46 -10.23 -8.88 4.56
CA PRO A 46 -11.42 -9.69 4.80
C PRO A 46 -12.05 -9.49 6.19
N LEU A 47 -11.30 -8.94 7.14
CA LEU A 47 -11.65 -8.90 8.57
C LEU A 47 -11.73 -7.47 9.15
N GLY A 48 -11.38 -6.46 8.36
CA GLY A 48 -11.54 -5.04 8.70
C GLY A 48 -10.40 -4.49 9.57
N PHE A 49 -9.20 -5.05 9.47
CA PHE A 49 -8.02 -4.61 10.24
C PHE A 49 -7.22 -3.51 9.54
N MET A 50 -7.24 -3.40 8.22
CA MET A 50 -6.41 -2.42 7.50
C MET A 50 -6.66 -0.98 7.98
N GLY A 51 -7.92 -0.61 8.24
CA GLY A 51 -8.25 0.72 8.75
C GLY A 51 -7.70 1.01 10.16
N GLY A 52 -7.65 -0.01 11.03
CA GLY A 52 -7.11 0.13 12.39
C GLY A 52 -5.59 0.26 12.38
N TYR A 53 -4.93 -0.54 11.55
CA TYR A 53 -3.51 -0.41 11.25
C TYR A 53 -3.17 1.01 10.74
N VAL A 54 -3.89 1.53 9.75
CA VAL A 54 -3.65 2.88 9.20
C VAL A 54 -3.80 3.94 10.29
N ALA A 55 -4.85 3.86 11.10
CA ALA A 55 -5.08 4.80 12.19
C ALA A 55 -3.95 4.80 13.23
N LEU A 56 -3.40 3.63 13.57
CA LEU A 56 -2.24 3.52 14.47
C LEU A 56 -0.96 4.04 13.81
N ALA A 57 -0.72 3.72 12.54
CA ALA A 57 0.43 4.19 11.79
C ALA A 57 0.45 5.73 11.65
N ASP A 58 -0.70 6.38 11.44
CA ASP A 58 -0.85 7.84 11.41
C ASP A 58 -0.53 8.49 12.76
N ARG A 59 -0.59 7.75 13.88
CA ARG A 59 -0.18 8.29 15.18
C ARG A 59 1.32 8.36 15.37
N ILE A 60 2.10 7.52 14.69
CA ILE A 60 3.57 7.50 14.83
C ILE A 60 4.28 8.18 13.65
N LEU A 61 3.78 8.04 12.43
CA LEU A 61 4.37 8.61 11.21
C LEU A 61 3.27 9.26 10.35
N PRO A 62 2.67 10.37 10.80
CA PRO A 62 1.64 11.07 10.04
C PRO A 62 2.19 11.57 8.70
N GLY A 63 1.38 11.47 7.65
CA GLY A 63 1.75 11.88 6.29
C GLY A 63 2.52 10.83 5.48
N PHE A 64 3.24 9.91 6.14
CA PHE A 64 3.88 8.79 5.45
C PHE A 64 2.85 7.75 5.03
N THR A 65 3.14 7.03 3.95
CA THR A 65 2.42 5.81 3.57
C THR A 65 3.40 4.65 3.41
N THR A 66 2.90 3.43 3.25
CA THR A 66 3.75 2.26 2.93
C THR A 66 4.43 2.37 1.58
N ILE A 67 3.94 3.27 0.72
CA ILE A 67 4.40 3.44 -0.65
C ILE A 67 5.27 4.68 -0.86
N THR A 68 5.23 5.65 0.05
CA THR A 68 6.09 6.84 0.09
C THR A 68 7.49 6.48 0.58
N THR A 69 8.30 5.88 -0.29
CA THR A 69 9.63 5.34 0.07
C THR A 69 10.80 6.08 -0.58
N VAL A 70 10.55 6.85 -1.63
CA VAL A 70 11.56 7.55 -2.42
C VAL A 70 11.44 9.06 -2.18
N PRO A 71 12.37 9.70 -1.44
CA PRO A 71 12.32 11.13 -1.13
C PRO A 71 12.22 12.04 -2.37
N ARG A 72 12.93 11.66 -3.45
CA ARG A 72 13.02 12.46 -4.67
C ARG A 72 11.71 12.59 -5.45
N TYR A 73 10.75 11.69 -5.23
CA TYR A 73 9.40 11.88 -5.79
C TYR A 73 8.78 13.19 -5.29
N ALA A 74 9.08 13.63 -4.06
CA ALA A 74 8.48 14.85 -3.54
C ALA A 74 8.97 16.11 -4.27
N SER A 75 10.28 16.27 -4.49
CA SER A 75 10.84 17.38 -5.28
C SER A 75 10.42 17.32 -6.75
N MET A 76 10.47 16.12 -7.34
CA MET A 76 10.00 15.85 -8.70
C MET A 76 8.53 16.28 -8.88
N MET A 77 7.65 15.89 -7.96
CA MET A 77 6.24 16.24 -7.98
C MET A 77 6.00 17.74 -7.79
N CYS A 78 6.77 18.40 -6.92
CA CYS A 78 6.70 19.85 -6.77
C CYS A 78 7.04 20.56 -8.09
N LEU A 79 8.16 20.18 -8.74
CA LEU A 79 8.51 20.75 -10.05
C LEU A 79 7.44 20.44 -11.12
N ALA A 80 6.96 19.21 -11.17
CA ALA A 80 5.91 18.81 -12.10
C ALA A 80 4.65 19.67 -11.92
N LEU A 81 4.25 19.95 -10.67
CA LEU A 81 3.10 20.78 -10.34
C LEU A 81 3.31 22.25 -10.76
N LYS A 82 4.49 22.81 -10.48
CA LYS A 82 4.88 24.16 -10.91
C LYS A 82 4.75 24.34 -12.42
N LEU A 83 5.35 23.42 -13.18
CA LEU A 83 5.33 23.45 -14.65
C LEU A 83 3.93 23.20 -15.21
N ALA A 84 3.19 22.24 -14.64
CA ALA A 84 1.82 21.94 -15.05
C ALA A 84 0.91 23.17 -14.91
N ARG A 85 0.92 23.83 -13.74
CA ARG A 85 0.16 25.07 -13.52
C ARG A 85 0.57 26.17 -14.49
N GLY A 86 1.88 26.40 -14.65
CA GLY A 86 2.39 27.39 -15.61
C GLY A 86 1.93 27.13 -17.04
N SER A 87 1.79 25.86 -17.43
CA SER A 87 1.32 25.47 -18.78
C SER A 87 -0.19 25.59 -18.99
N VAL A 88 -0.99 25.42 -17.94
CA VAL A 88 -2.47 25.49 -18.00
C VAL A 88 -2.96 26.93 -17.79
N GLY A 89 -2.20 27.78 -17.09
CA GLY A 89 -2.56 29.16 -16.79
C GLY A 89 -3.42 29.31 -15.52
N GLY A 90 -4.00 30.49 -15.32
CA GLY A 90 -4.75 30.87 -14.11
C GLY A 90 -6.13 30.22 -13.93
N GLY A 91 -6.56 29.36 -14.86
CA GLY A 91 -7.89 28.73 -14.81
C GLY A 91 -9.05 29.62 -15.26
N ASP A 92 -8.78 30.84 -15.74
CA ASP A 92 -9.81 31.75 -16.24
C ASP A 92 -10.64 31.06 -17.34
N GLY A 93 -11.93 30.89 -17.08
CA GLY A 93 -12.89 30.25 -17.98
C GLY A 93 -13.07 28.73 -17.86
N HIS A 94 -12.28 28.03 -17.04
CA HIS A 94 -12.45 26.59 -16.81
C HIS A 94 -13.16 26.30 -15.50
N SER A 95 -13.95 25.22 -15.46
CA SER A 95 -14.44 24.69 -14.18
C SER A 95 -13.27 24.17 -13.34
N ILE A 96 -13.39 24.24 -12.01
CA ILE A 96 -12.37 23.72 -11.07
C ILE A 96 -12.01 22.25 -11.37
N SER A 97 -13.02 21.44 -11.71
CA SER A 97 -12.84 20.03 -12.06
C SER A 97 -12.02 19.85 -13.33
N GLU A 98 -12.31 20.65 -14.36
CA GLU A 98 -11.58 20.59 -15.62
C GLU A 98 -10.15 21.07 -15.48
N PHE A 99 -9.93 22.17 -14.76
CA PHE A 99 -8.60 22.68 -14.44
C PHE A 99 -7.75 21.62 -13.72
N ARG A 100 -8.32 20.98 -12.70
CA ARG A 100 -7.68 19.88 -11.97
C ARG A 100 -7.34 18.71 -12.89
N ARG A 101 -8.28 18.31 -13.75
CA ARG A 101 -8.08 17.22 -14.72
C ARG A 101 -6.90 17.52 -15.65
N GLN A 102 -6.80 18.74 -16.19
CA GLN A 102 -5.71 19.13 -17.07
C GLN A 102 -4.35 19.07 -16.35
N ILE A 103 -4.26 19.58 -15.12
CA ILE A 103 -3.03 19.49 -14.31
C ILE A 103 -2.64 18.02 -14.08
N LEU A 104 -3.60 17.16 -13.70
CA LEU A 104 -3.32 15.74 -13.46
C LEU A 104 -2.77 15.04 -14.72
N GLU A 105 -3.28 15.35 -15.91
CA GLU A 105 -2.71 14.82 -17.16
C GLU A 105 -1.27 15.28 -17.38
N LYS A 106 -0.96 16.55 -17.08
CA LYS A 106 0.42 17.05 -17.19
C LYS A 106 1.36 16.36 -16.19
N LEU A 107 0.92 16.16 -14.95
CA LEU A 107 1.69 15.44 -13.92
C LEU A 107 2.00 13.99 -14.35
N LYS A 108 1.02 13.29 -14.96
CA LYS A 108 1.25 11.92 -15.47
C LYS A 108 2.35 11.88 -16.52
N LEU A 109 2.34 12.83 -17.46
CA LEU A 109 3.31 12.91 -18.53
C LEU A 109 4.70 13.22 -17.97
N PHE A 110 4.79 14.14 -17.03
CA PHE A 110 6.05 14.46 -16.35
C PHE A 110 6.63 13.23 -15.63
N GLU A 111 5.81 12.50 -14.88
CA GLU A 111 6.24 11.27 -14.19
C GLU A 111 6.73 10.21 -15.18
N ARG A 112 6.09 10.07 -16.35
CA ARG A 112 6.57 9.16 -17.41
C ARG A 112 7.92 9.59 -17.95
N ALA A 113 8.09 10.87 -18.25
CA ALA A 113 9.35 11.40 -18.77
C ALA A 113 10.49 11.18 -17.75
N TRP A 114 10.22 11.48 -16.48
CA TRP A 114 11.18 11.23 -15.40
C TRP A 114 11.48 9.73 -15.22
N GLY A 115 10.46 8.87 -15.32
CA GLY A 115 10.64 7.42 -15.29
C GLY A 115 11.55 6.90 -16.40
N LEU A 116 11.39 7.41 -17.63
CA LEU A 116 12.30 7.09 -18.75
C LEU A 116 13.73 7.59 -18.48
N ALA A 117 13.89 8.81 -17.96
CA ALA A 117 15.19 9.35 -17.58
C ALA A 117 15.88 8.47 -16.51
N CYS A 118 15.13 7.98 -15.53
CA CYS A 118 15.64 7.03 -14.53
C CYS A 118 16.03 5.69 -15.16
N GLY A 119 15.21 5.13 -16.04
CA GLY A 119 15.53 3.87 -16.73
C GLY A 119 16.79 3.98 -17.60
N LEU A 120 17.00 5.11 -18.27
CA LEU A 120 18.22 5.36 -19.05
C LEU A 120 19.46 5.59 -18.18
N ALA A 121 19.30 6.19 -16.99
CA ALA A 121 20.38 6.35 -16.03
C ALA A 121 20.82 5.02 -15.39
N GLU A 122 19.95 4.02 -15.35
CA GLU A 122 20.28 2.68 -14.87
C GLU A 122 21.30 1.96 -15.76
N GLU A 123 21.36 2.30 -17.05
CA GLU A 123 22.36 1.79 -18.00
C GLU A 123 23.78 2.30 -17.68
N ASP A 124 23.89 3.40 -16.93
CA ASP A 124 25.19 3.94 -16.51
C ASP A 124 25.78 3.10 -15.38
N SER A 125 26.92 2.45 -15.65
CA SER A 125 27.61 1.58 -14.69
C SER A 125 27.95 2.24 -13.35
N ALA A 126 28.10 3.57 -13.29
CA ALA A 126 28.36 4.29 -12.05
C ALA A 126 27.10 4.44 -11.17
N ILE A 127 25.92 4.35 -11.77
CA ILE A 127 24.62 4.56 -11.10
C ILE A 127 23.93 3.21 -10.87
N GLY A 128 23.75 2.43 -11.95
CA GLY A 128 23.11 1.12 -11.95
C GLY A 128 21.67 1.15 -11.42
N ALA A 129 21.25 0.04 -10.81
CA ALA A 129 19.89 -0.16 -10.29
C ALA A 129 19.41 0.89 -9.28
N LYS A 130 20.32 1.69 -8.69
CA LYS A 130 19.94 2.82 -7.82
C LYS A 130 19.13 3.88 -8.59
N ALA A 131 19.29 4.00 -9.90
CA ALA A 131 18.54 4.96 -10.70
C ALA A 131 17.03 4.76 -10.65
N THR A 132 16.58 3.50 -10.61
CA THR A 132 15.17 3.11 -10.63
C THR A 132 14.69 2.51 -9.31
N ASP A 133 15.54 2.44 -8.28
CA ASP A 133 15.20 1.91 -6.96
C ASP A 133 13.99 2.64 -6.35
N GLY A 134 12.90 1.90 -6.16
CA GLY A 134 11.64 2.39 -5.61
C GLY A 134 10.74 3.13 -6.61
N LEU A 135 11.13 3.24 -7.87
CA LEU A 135 10.31 3.84 -8.94
C LEU A 135 9.06 2.99 -9.21
N ARG A 136 7.90 3.63 -9.26
CA ARG A 136 6.63 2.98 -9.60
C ARG A 136 6.54 2.77 -11.11
N GLY A 137 6.10 1.59 -11.54
CA GLY A 137 5.95 1.27 -12.97
C GLY A 137 7.27 1.01 -13.70
N VAL A 138 8.37 0.71 -13.00
CA VAL A 138 9.69 0.47 -13.60
C VAL A 138 9.66 -0.62 -14.70
N ARG A 139 8.86 -1.68 -14.52
CA ARG A 139 8.69 -2.73 -15.54
C ARG A 139 8.12 -2.19 -16.87
N ALA A 140 7.23 -1.20 -16.80
CA ALA A 140 6.68 -0.55 -17.99
C ALA A 140 7.71 0.37 -18.65
N VAL A 141 8.53 1.06 -17.85
CA VAL A 141 9.67 1.85 -18.32
C VAL A 141 10.65 0.97 -19.08
N HIS A 142 11.14 -0.11 -18.48
CA HIS A 142 12.08 -1.04 -19.11
C HIS A 142 11.54 -1.60 -20.42
N ARG A 143 10.29 -2.11 -20.40
CA ARG A 143 9.63 -2.60 -21.62
C ARG A 143 9.55 -1.54 -22.71
N TRP A 144 9.25 -0.29 -22.35
CA TRP A 144 9.18 0.80 -23.32
C TRP A 144 10.54 1.14 -23.91
N LEU A 145 11.59 1.17 -23.08
CA LEU A 145 12.96 1.40 -23.54
C LEU A 145 13.41 0.28 -24.48
N ASP A 146 13.17 -0.99 -24.14
CA ASP A 146 13.51 -2.14 -24.98
C ASP A 146 12.86 -2.06 -26.37
N LEU A 147 11.57 -1.73 -26.42
CA LEU A 147 10.83 -1.56 -27.68
C LEU A 147 11.31 -0.37 -28.52
N ASN A 148 12.03 0.58 -27.92
CA ASN A 148 12.49 1.80 -28.58
C ASN A 148 14.03 1.94 -28.59
N ALA A 149 14.78 0.88 -28.28
CA ALA A 149 16.24 0.92 -28.05
C ALA A 149 17.06 1.53 -29.20
N LYS A 150 16.57 1.44 -30.44
CA LYS A 150 17.25 1.97 -31.64
C LYS A 150 16.83 3.40 -32.02
N LYS A 151 15.93 4.03 -31.27
CA LYS A 151 15.42 5.36 -31.60
C LYS A 151 16.26 6.44 -30.92
N ASP A 152 16.50 7.51 -31.63
CA ASP A 152 17.13 8.74 -31.12
C ASP A 152 16.14 9.61 -30.35
N LYS A 153 14.83 9.42 -30.57
CA LYS A 153 13.73 10.12 -29.90
C LYS A 153 12.60 9.18 -29.50
N VAL A 154 11.95 9.47 -28.38
CA VAL A 154 10.83 8.69 -27.82
C VAL A 154 9.64 9.57 -27.44
N THR A 155 8.44 9.00 -27.43
CA THR A 155 7.21 9.65 -26.96
C THR A 155 6.81 9.16 -25.57
N LEU A 156 5.82 9.81 -24.94
CA LEU A 156 5.29 9.48 -23.61
C LEU A 156 3.95 8.72 -23.67
N THR A 157 3.65 8.09 -24.80
CA THR A 157 2.35 7.46 -25.10
C THR A 157 2.16 6.08 -24.44
N PHE A 158 3.09 5.65 -23.60
CA PHE A 158 2.99 4.37 -22.90
C PHE A 158 2.26 4.49 -21.56
N ALA A 159 1.61 3.42 -21.14
CA ALA A 159 1.01 3.35 -19.81
C ALA A 159 2.07 2.96 -18.78
N LEU A 160 2.45 3.88 -17.89
CA LEU A 160 3.36 3.59 -16.77
C LEU A 160 2.70 2.63 -15.77
N LEU A 161 1.41 2.84 -15.49
CA LEU A 161 0.55 2.04 -14.62
C LEU A 161 -0.88 2.05 -15.19
N SER A 162 -1.65 0.98 -14.93
CA SER A 162 -3.08 0.88 -15.32
C SER A 162 -3.92 2.02 -14.73
N ASN A 163 -3.64 2.42 -13.48
CA ASN A 163 -4.23 3.59 -12.84
C ASN A 163 -3.15 4.48 -12.21
N GLN A 164 -2.41 5.20 -13.06
CA GLN A 164 -1.27 6.05 -12.66
C GLN A 164 -1.65 7.18 -11.70
N VAL A 165 -2.86 7.77 -11.79
CA VAL A 165 -3.26 8.83 -10.84
C VAL A 165 -3.33 8.28 -9.43
N GLN A 166 -3.92 7.09 -9.26
CA GLN A 166 -4.15 6.52 -7.94
C GLN A 166 -2.91 5.82 -7.38
N TYR A 167 -2.16 5.11 -8.22
CA TYR A 167 -1.07 4.22 -7.77
C TYR A 167 0.35 4.70 -8.15
N GLY A 168 0.45 5.73 -9.00
CA GLY A 168 1.72 6.37 -9.33
C GLY A 168 2.15 7.38 -8.27
N GLY A 169 3.15 8.20 -8.59
CA GLY A 169 3.68 9.24 -7.72
C GLY A 169 2.62 10.23 -7.27
N ILE A 170 1.68 10.59 -8.16
CA ILE A 170 0.57 11.50 -7.85
C ILE A 170 -0.21 10.98 -6.64
N GLY A 171 -0.86 9.82 -6.74
CA GLY A 171 -1.67 9.27 -5.66
C GLY A 171 -0.86 8.89 -4.43
N ALA A 172 0.34 8.35 -4.63
CA ALA A 172 1.21 7.90 -3.54
C ALA A 172 1.80 9.05 -2.71
N TYR A 173 2.02 10.23 -3.29
CA TYR A 173 2.65 11.37 -2.62
C TYR A 173 1.70 12.54 -2.37
N SER A 174 0.47 12.57 -2.90
CA SER A 174 -0.47 13.68 -2.66
C SER A 174 -0.65 13.98 -1.17
N THR A 175 -1.02 12.97 -0.37
CA THR A 175 -1.18 13.14 1.09
C THR A 175 0.13 13.50 1.78
N PHE A 176 1.26 12.98 1.29
CA PHE A 176 2.57 13.30 1.83
C PHE A 176 2.93 14.78 1.60
N LEU A 177 2.76 15.29 0.36
CA LEU A 177 3.01 16.69 0.01
C LEU A 177 2.11 17.66 0.79
N GLU A 178 0.83 17.31 0.94
CA GLU A 178 -0.10 18.08 1.78
C GLU A 178 0.37 18.12 3.24
N SER A 179 0.67 16.95 3.81
CA SER A 179 1.04 16.83 5.22
C SER A 179 2.38 17.48 5.59
N LEU A 180 3.24 17.72 4.60
CA LEU A 180 4.54 18.39 4.78
C LEU A 180 4.47 19.88 4.42
N HIS A 181 3.28 20.42 4.15
CA HIS A 181 3.07 21.80 3.72
C HIS A 181 3.88 22.16 2.47
N LEU A 182 4.02 21.21 1.52
CA LEU A 182 4.69 21.44 0.24
C LEU A 182 3.70 21.88 -0.83
N ALA A 183 2.47 21.38 -0.78
CA ALA A 183 1.42 21.72 -1.74
C ALA A 183 0.05 21.73 -1.05
N ASP A 184 -0.89 22.48 -1.63
CA ASP A 184 -2.31 22.27 -1.44
C ASP A 184 -2.81 21.46 -2.63
N MET A 185 -3.09 20.18 -2.38
CA MET A 185 -3.53 19.20 -3.36
C MET A 185 -5.02 19.34 -3.70
N ALA A 186 -5.81 20.16 -2.99
CA ALA A 186 -7.17 20.50 -3.38
C ALA A 186 -7.15 21.57 -4.48
N THR A 187 -6.37 22.63 -4.29
CA THR A 187 -6.20 23.72 -5.28
C THR A 187 -5.09 23.45 -6.30
N MET A 188 -4.34 22.36 -6.12
CA MET A 188 -3.19 21.95 -6.92
C MET A 188 -2.13 23.07 -6.97
N THR A 189 -1.87 23.75 -5.85
CA THR A 189 -0.91 24.86 -5.73
C THR A 189 0.31 24.45 -4.89
N LEU A 190 1.47 25.06 -5.14
CA LEU A 190 2.62 24.90 -4.26
C LEU A 190 2.56 25.93 -3.13
N ARG A 191 3.02 25.49 -1.96
CA ARG A 191 3.32 26.36 -0.81
C ARG A 191 4.77 26.85 -0.89
N PRO A 192 5.19 27.84 -0.08
CA PRO A 192 6.53 28.43 -0.19
C PRO A 192 7.68 27.42 -0.13
N LEU A 193 7.61 26.40 0.73
CA LEU A 193 8.61 25.33 0.77
C LEU A 193 8.53 24.41 -0.45
N GLY A 194 7.33 24.16 -0.98
CA GLY A 194 7.15 23.41 -2.23
C GLY A 194 7.76 24.12 -3.43
N GLU A 195 7.64 25.44 -3.52
CA GLU A 195 8.27 26.26 -4.56
C GLU A 195 9.80 26.15 -4.48
N GLN A 196 10.38 26.32 -3.29
CA GLN A 196 11.82 26.12 -3.07
C GLN A 196 12.25 24.70 -3.46
N PHE A 197 11.43 23.69 -3.16
CA PHE A 197 11.76 22.30 -3.44
C PHE A 197 11.66 21.97 -4.93
N ALA A 198 10.71 22.60 -5.65
CA ALA A 198 10.62 22.55 -7.10
C ALA A 198 11.88 23.15 -7.75
N ASP A 199 12.34 24.29 -7.26
CA ASP A 199 13.52 24.99 -7.79
C ASP A 199 14.84 24.25 -7.50
N ALA A 200 14.87 23.45 -6.42
CA ALA A 200 16.01 22.60 -6.08
C ALA A 200 16.12 21.34 -6.95
N PHE A 201 15.02 20.89 -7.57
CA PHE A 201 15.04 19.72 -8.44
C PHE A 201 15.72 20.05 -9.78
N PRO A 202 16.62 19.20 -10.31
CA PRO A 202 17.23 19.42 -11.61
C PRO A 202 16.18 19.46 -12.73
N SER A 203 15.95 20.65 -13.27
CA SER A 203 14.97 20.86 -14.33
C SER A 203 15.39 20.15 -15.62
N PRO A 204 14.43 19.60 -16.40
CA PRO A 204 14.68 19.05 -17.74
C PRO A 204 15.00 20.16 -18.76
N LYS A 205 16.15 20.85 -18.59
CA LYS A 205 16.53 22.06 -19.36
C LYS A 205 16.48 21.86 -20.88
N ALA A 206 16.81 20.65 -21.35
CA ALA A 206 16.79 20.29 -22.76
C ALA A 206 15.38 20.23 -23.38
N TYR A 207 14.32 20.18 -22.56
CA TYR A 207 12.95 19.88 -22.99
C TYR A 207 11.93 20.98 -22.69
N GLY A 208 12.22 21.89 -21.76
CA GLY A 208 11.24 22.89 -21.32
C GLY A 208 9.90 22.24 -20.92
N LEU A 209 8.81 22.63 -21.60
CA LEU A 209 7.47 22.09 -21.36
C LEU A 209 7.12 20.86 -22.22
N ASP A 210 8.03 20.35 -23.05
CA ASP A 210 7.76 19.19 -23.92
C ASP A 210 7.51 17.91 -23.11
N VAL A 211 8.08 17.79 -21.91
CA VAL A 211 7.78 16.69 -20.96
C VAL A 211 6.32 16.68 -20.48
N LEU A 212 5.55 17.74 -20.77
CA LEU A 212 4.11 17.86 -20.47
C LEU A 212 3.23 17.58 -21.70
N ARG A 213 3.80 17.06 -22.78
CA ARG A 213 3.11 16.79 -24.04
C ARG A 213 3.28 15.33 -24.46
N GLY A 214 2.18 14.60 -24.61
CA GLY A 214 2.23 13.17 -24.94
C GLY A 214 2.76 12.88 -26.35
N ASP A 215 2.53 13.80 -27.28
CA ASP A 215 2.95 13.76 -28.68
C ASP A 215 4.39 14.26 -28.90
N ALA A 216 5.01 14.87 -27.89
CA ALA A 216 6.37 15.36 -27.99
C ALA A 216 7.36 14.19 -28.19
N ARG A 217 8.34 14.42 -29.06
CA ARG A 217 9.43 13.48 -29.33
C ARG A 217 10.66 13.95 -28.57
N LEU A 218 10.89 13.33 -27.41
CA LEU A 218 11.99 13.65 -26.52
C LEU A 218 13.27 12.94 -26.98
N PRO A 219 14.37 13.66 -27.29
CA PRO A 219 15.70 13.08 -27.44
C PRO A 219 16.06 12.07 -26.35
N VAL A 220 16.59 10.91 -26.73
CA VAL A 220 17.04 9.91 -25.75
C VAL A 220 18.25 10.40 -24.98
N GLU A 221 19.21 11.07 -25.64
CA GLU A 221 20.44 11.52 -24.97
C GLU A 221 20.16 12.56 -23.87
N GLY A 222 19.30 13.55 -24.11
CA GLY A 222 19.00 14.50 -23.04
C GLY A 222 18.22 13.87 -21.88
N LEU A 223 17.47 12.76 -22.10
CA LEU A 223 16.75 12.05 -21.04
C LEU A 223 17.76 11.28 -20.20
N ARG A 224 18.78 10.72 -20.84
CA ARG A 224 19.94 10.11 -20.19
C ARG A 224 20.72 11.14 -19.37
N GLU A 225 21.04 12.30 -19.94
CA GLU A 225 21.70 13.41 -19.21
C GLU A 225 20.88 13.86 -18.01
N TRP A 226 19.58 14.13 -18.20
CA TRP A 226 18.69 14.49 -17.09
C TRP A 226 18.63 13.38 -16.04
N GLY A 227 18.57 12.11 -16.47
CA GLY A 227 18.58 10.95 -15.60
C GLY A 227 19.81 10.87 -14.71
N ARG A 228 21.02 11.15 -15.24
CA ARG A 228 22.26 11.18 -14.45
C ARG A 228 22.18 12.17 -13.28
N GLU A 229 21.48 13.28 -13.45
CA GLU A 229 21.32 14.30 -12.40
C GLU A 229 20.10 14.06 -11.50
N ALA A 230 19.02 13.47 -12.07
CA ALA A 230 17.68 13.49 -11.50
C ALA A 230 17.09 12.13 -11.10
N HIS A 231 17.82 11.02 -11.22
CA HIS A 231 17.29 9.68 -10.96
C HIS A 231 16.77 9.43 -9.53
N ALA A 232 15.93 8.41 -9.33
CA ALA A 232 15.22 8.18 -8.06
C ALA A 232 16.12 7.93 -6.85
N GLY A 233 17.29 7.31 -7.04
CA GLY A 233 18.25 7.00 -5.98
C GLY A 233 19.17 8.13 -5.54
N THR A 234 19.14 9.31 -6.18
CA THR A 234 19.96 10.46 -5.77
C THR A 234 19.11 11.48 -5.02
N LEU A 235 19.71 12.33 -4.19
CA LEU A 235 19.06 13.50 -3.58
C LEU A 235 20.13 14.57 -3.39
N THR A 236 19.96 15.76 -3.96
CA THR A 236 20.95 16.83 -3.79
C THR A 236 20.99 17.30 -2.33
N THR A 237 22.10 17.94 -1.92
CA THR A 237 22.22 18.52 -0.58
C THR A 237 21.12 19.56 -0.30
N LEU A 238 20.79 20.38 -1.29
CA LEU A 238 19.74 21.39 -1.18
C LEU A 238 18.36 20.75 -1.02
N GLU A 239 18.03 19.76 -1.87
CA GLU A 239 16.79 18.98 -1.75
C GLU A 239 16.67 18.33 -0.36
N ALA A 240 17.74 17.71 0.13
CA ALA A 240 17.77 17.06 1.45
C ALA A 240 17.54 18.07 2.60
N GLN A 241 18.09 19.28 2.50
CA GLN A 241 17.89 20.35 3.49
C GLN A 241 16.44 20.84 3.50
N ILE A 242 15.87 21.12 2.33
CA ILE A 242 14.47 21.57 2.19
C ILE A 242 13.53 20.50 2.71
N LEU A 243 13.72 19.24 2.31
CA LEU A 243 12.87 18.14 2.75
C LEU A 243 12.97 17.91 4.26
N ARG A 244 14.17 18.07 4.87
CA ARG A 244 14.32 18.01 6.32
C ARG A 244 13.51 19.10 7.02
N ARG A 245 13.53 20.32 6.49
CA ARG A 245 12.72 21.44 7.01
C ARG A 245 11.22 21.16 6.86
N ALA A 246 10.80 20.61 5.73
CA ALA A 246 9.40 20.22 5.49
C ALA A 246 8.93 19.07 6.41
N LEU A 247 9.79 18.09 6.69
CA LEU A 247 9.50 17.01 7.65
C LEU A 247 9.28 17.53 9.09
N GLN A 248 9.86 18.69 9.42
CA GLN A 248 9.64 19.42 10.68
C GLN A 248 8.41 20.35 10.64
N GLY A 249 7.72 20.45 9.50
CA GLY A 249 6.60 21.37 9.27
C GLY A 249 7.02 22.78 8.83
N GLY A 250 8.29 23.14 8.97
CA GLY A 250 8.79 24.45 8.57
C GLY A 250 8.16 25.60 9.37
N GLU A 251 7.72 26.65 8.67
CA GLU A 251 7.02 27.80 9.27
C GLU A 251 5.54 27.50 9.55
N GLU A 252 4.99 26.46 8.93
CA GLU A 252 3.59 26.05 9.03
C GLU A 252 3.42 24.85 9.98
N ALA A 253 4.40 24.64 10.87
CA ALA A 253 4.48 23.44 11.68
C ALA A 253 3.28 23.26 12.62
N GLU A 254 2.67 22.08 12.54
CA GLU A 254 1.57 21.63 13.38
C GLU A 254 2.01 20.47 14.29
N PHE A 255 1.10 20.01 15.16
CA PHE A 255 1.38 18.93 16.09
C PHE A 255 1.77 17.59 15.41
N ASP A 256 1.20 17.31 14.24
CA ASP A 256 1.55 16.13 13.46
C ASP A 256 2.98 16.20 12.92
N ASP A 257 3.49 17.39 12.59
CA ASP A 257 4.89 17.59 12.18
C ASP A 257 5.86 17.31 13.33
N HIS A 258 5.54 17.80 14.54
CA HIS A 258 6.31 17.49 15.74
C HIS A 258 6.34 15.99 16.03
N THR A 259 5.21 15.30 15.84
CA THR A 259 5.11 13.84 16.00
C THR A 259 5.98 13.12 15.00
N ARG A 260 5.85 13.46 13.71
CA ARG A 260 6.64 12.86 12.62
C ARG A 260 8.13 13.04 12.85
N TRP A 261 8.56 14.26 13.15
CA TRP A 261 9.97 14.58 13.38
C TRP A 261 10.54 13.84 14.60
N THR A 262 9.76 13.79 15.69
CA THR A 262 10.14 13.03 16.90
C THR A 262 10.30 11.55 16.60
N MET A 263 9.35 10.94 15.89
CA MET A 263 9.43 9.53 15.52
C MET A 263 10.59 9.24 14.57
N LEU A 264 10.89 10.11 13.60
CA LEU A 264 12.03 9.95 12.70
C LEU A 264 13.37 9.97 13.46
N ARG A 265 13.52 10.86 14.44
CA ARG A 265 14.71 10.90 15.31
C ARG A 265 14.80 9.67 16.22
N LEU A 266 13.67 9.22 16.76
CA LEU A 266 13.61 8.01 17.57
C LEU A 266 14.00 6.77 16.77
N LEU A 267 13.46 6.61 15.55
CA LEU A 267 13.85 5.55 14.63
C LEU A 267 15.35 5.60 14.34
N ARG A 268 15.90 6.79 14.05
CA ARG A 268 17.33 6.97 13.80
C ARG A 268 18.18 6.54 15.00
N ALA A 269 17.80 6.93 16.22
CA ALA A 269 18.51 6.53 17.43
C ALA A 269 18.49 5.01 17.63
N CYS A 270 17.35 4.37 17.35
CA CYS A 270 17.19 2.92 17.48
C CYS A 270 17.83 2.11 16.33
N GLU A 271 18.11 2.70 15.17
CA GLU A 271 18.82 2.02 14.06
C GLU A 271 20.21 1.51 14.49
N SER A 272 20.86 2.19 15.44
CA SER A 272 22.16 1.79 15.98
C SER A 272 22.14 0.43 16.71
N GLN A 273 20.96 -0.05 17.09
CA GLN A 273 20.77 -1.34 17.76
C GLN A 273 20.58 -2.50 16.78
N GLU A 274 20.69 -2.25 15.46
CA GLU A 274 20.61 -3.26 14.39
C GLU A 274 19.38 -4.20 14.52
N PRO A 275 18.15 -3.66 14.53
CA PRO A 275 16.95 -4.48 14.64
C PRO A 275 16.82 -5.44 13.44
N ARG A 276 16.46 -6.68 13.72
CA ARG A 276 16.26 -7.77 12.74
C ARG A 276 15.02 -7.55 11.90
N ASP A 277 13.97 -6.97 12.50
CA ASP A 277 12.67 -6.73 11.89
C ASP A 277 12.00 -5.46 12.43
N GLU A 278 10.86 -5.10 11.86
CA GLU A 278 10.08 -3.92 12.26
C GLU A 278 9.52 -4.02 13.69
N PRO A 279 8.95 -5.16 14.15
CA PRO A 279 8.54 -5.33 15.55
C PRO A 279 9.65 -5.04 16.56
N GLN A 280 10.86 -5.55 16.32
CA GLN A 280 11.99 -5.31 17.20
C GLN A 280 12.39 -3.83 17.21
N LEU A 281 12.39 -3.16 16.05
CA LEU A 281 12.64 -1.72 15.94
C LEU A 281 11.62 -0.91 16.76
N LEU A 282 10.32 -1.21 16.61
CA LEU A 282 9.26 -0.52 17.36
C LEU A 282 9.36 -0.78 18.87
N ALA A 283 9.77 -1.98 19.29
CA ALA A 283 10.02 -2.30 20.68
C ALA A 283 11.20 -1.49 21.26
N PHE A 284 12.28 -1.31 20.49
CA PHE A 284 13.38 -0.43 20.88
C PHE A 284 12.91 1.03 21.01
N CYS A 285 12.13 1.53 20.06
CA CYS A 285 11.53 2.87 20.15
C CYS A 285 10.68 3.04 21.43
N LEU A 286 9.83 2.05 21.74
CA LEU A 286 9.00 2.07 22.94
C LEU A 286 9.85 2.05 24.22
N ALA A 287 10.92 1.24 24.26
CA ALA A 287 11.83 1.17 25.39
C ALA A 287 12.54 2.52 25.64
N SER A 288 13.02 3.17 24.58
CA SER A 288 13.65 4.49 24.65
C SER A 288 12.70 5.58 25.17
N LEU A 289 11.40 5.48 24.91
CA LEU A 289 10.39 6.43 25.41
C LEU A 289 10.02 6.26 26.89
N LYS A 290 10.43 5.17 27.56
CA LYS A 290 10.16 4.97 28.99
C LYS A 290 10.89 5.98 29.89
N HIS A 291 12.00 6.53 29.38
CA HIS A 291 12.84 7.48 30.11
C HIS A 291 12.65 8.93 29.66
N ALA A 292 11.75 9.19 28.70
CA ALA A 292 11.50 10.54 28.20
C ALA A 292 10.56 11.31 29.14
N ASP A 293 10.93 12.55 29.47
CA ASP A 293 10.10 13.44 30.29
C ASP A 293 8.74 13.68 29.62
N ALA A 294 7.68 13.28 30.30
CA ALA A 294 6.29 13.42 29.84
C ALA A 294 5.68 14.77 30.26
N SER A 295 6.48 15.84 30.29
CA SER A 295 5.96 17.17 30.61
C SER A 295 4.94 17.58 29.56
N GLY A 296 3.68 17.70 29.97
CA GLY A 296 2.54 17.93 29.07
C GLY A 296 2.45 19.34 28.47
N SER A 297 3.33 20.26 28.87
CA SER A 297 3.33 21.65 28.38
C SER A 297 4.12 21.85 27.09
N ASP A 298 5.12 21.01 26.79
CA ASP A 298 5.97 21.14 25.61
C ASP A 298 5.48 20.26 24.42
N PRO A 299 5.49 20.76 23.17
CA PRO A 299 5.10 19.96 21.99
C PRO A 299 5.86 18.64 21.84
N ALA A 300 7.14 18.55 22.20
CA ALA A 300 7.89 17.31 22.08
C ALA A 300 7.47 16.29 23.16
N GLY A 301 7.17 16.74 24.39
CA GLY A 301 6.61 15.90 25.44
C GLY A 301 5.27 15.27 25.02
N ARG A 302 4.38 16.07 24.41
CA ARG A 302 3.11 15.58 23.86
C ARG A 302 3.30 14.62 22.67
N ALA A 303 4.27 14.89 21.78
CA ALA A 303 4.60 13.99 20.69
C ALA A 303 5.12 12.63 21.20
N ASN A 304 6.02 12.64 22.20
CA ASN A 304 6.50 11.43 22.86
C ASN A 304 5.36 10.62 23.49
N ALA A 305 4.43 11.27 24.19
CA ALA A 305 3.27 10.62 24.77
C ALA A 305 2.38 9.97 23.69
N ARG A 306 2.06 10.70 22.62
CA ARG A 306 1.32 10.18 21.46
C ARG A 306 1.98 8.94 20.85
N ILE A 307 3.29 9.01 20.59
CA ILE A 307 4.05 7.90 19.98
C ILE A 307 4.05 6.71 20.93
N ARG A 308 4.38 6.92 22.21
CA ARG A 308 4.41 5.85 23.23
C ARG A 308 3.07 5.13 23.30
N ASN A 309 1.98 5.89 23.39
CA ASN A 309 0.65 5.30 23.51
C ASN A 309 0.25 4.50 22.25
N ALA A 310 0.61 4.99 21.06
CA ALA A 310 0.40 4.25 19.82
C ALA A 310 1.24 2.95 19.78
N LEU A 311 2.52 3.01 20.13
CA LEU A 311 3.40 1.84 20.19
C LEU A 311 2.91 0.78 21.19
N CYS A 312 2.37 1.20 22.34
CA CYS A 312 1.75 0.27 23.31
C CYS A 312 0.53 -0.47 22.75
N LEU A 313 -0.19 0.12 21.79
CA LEU A 313 -1.34 -0.50 21.15
C LEU A 313 -0.97 -1.40 19.97
N ILE A 314 0.12 -1.10 19.26
CA ILE A 314 0.53 -1.81 18.04
C ILE A 314 0.76 -3.30 18.30
N GLU A 315 1.52 -3.67 19.32
CA GLU A 315 1.83 -5.08 19.57
C GLU A 315 0.58 -5.94 19.87
N PRO A 316 -0.29 -5.60 20.85
CA PRO A 316 -1.49 -6.40 21.09
C PRO A 316 -2.49 -6.35 19.93
N TYR A 317 -2.52 -5.24 19.18
CA TYR A 317 -3.32 -5.13 17.96
C TYR A 317 -2.86 -6.11 16.87
N GLU A 318 -1.56 -6.16 16.59
CA GLU A 318 -0.98 -7.06 15.59
C GLU A 318 -1.10 -8.54 16.00
N GLN A 319 -0.88 -8.87 17.28
CA GLN A 319 -1.08 -10.23 17.75
C GLN A 319 -2.54 -10.69 17.61
N MET A 320 -3.50 -9.80 17.93
CA MET A 320 -4.92 -10.08 17.71
C MET A 320 -5.21 -10.31 16.22
N TYR A 321 -4.71 -9.42 15.34
CA TYR A 321 -4.84 -9.57 13.89
C TYR A 321 -4.29 -10.90 13.38
N GLN A 322 -3.03 -11.23 13.73
CA GLN A 322 -2.37 -12.46 13.32
C GLN A 322 -3.17 -13.70 13.73
N CYS A 323 -3.65 -13.76 14.98
CA CYS A 323 -4.44 -14.89 15.45
C CYS A 323 -5.80 -14.99 14.73
N VAL A 324 -6.52 -13.88 14.57
CA VAL A 324 -7.82 -13.86 13.88
C VAL A 324 -7.66 -14.29 12.42
N LEU A 325 -6.65 -13.79 11.72
CA LEU A 325 -6.38 -14.14 10.34
C LEU A 325 -5.95 -15.61 10.20
N PHE A 326 -5.09 -16.11 11.08
CA PHE A 326 -4.68 -17.51 11.11
C PHE A 326 -5.88 -18.45 11.23
N VAL A 327 -6.79 -18.20 12.18
CA VAL A 327 -8.01 -19.01 12.35
C VAL A 327 -8.88 -18.94 11.10
N PHE A 328 -9.07 -17.74 10.54
CA PHE A 328 -9.87 -17.55 9.34
C PHE A 328 -9.30 -18.29 8.11
N GLU A 329 -7.99 -18.24 7.91
CA GLU A 329 -7.32 -18.93 6.80
C GLU A 329 -7.31 -20.45 6.98
N GLN A 330 -7.16 -20.97 8.20
CA GLN A 330 -7.28 -22.41 8.48
C GLN A 330 -8.68 -22.94 8.16
N VAL A 331 -9.73 -22.18 8.46
CA VAL A 331 -11.10 -22.54 8.06
C VAL A 331 -11.23 -22.59 6.54
N ARG A 332 -10.69 -21.59 5.82
CA ARG A 332 -10.72 -21.56 4.35
C ARG A 332 -9.94 -22.70 3.72
N LEU A 333 -8.75 -23.00 4.26
CA LEU A 333 -7.90 -24.09 3.81
C LEU A 333 -8.61 -25.44 3.94
N ARG A 334 -9.20 -25.72 5.10
CA ARG A 334 -9.89 -27.01 5.35
C ARG A 334 -11.21 -27.16 4.60
N ALA A 335 -11.81 -26.05 4.17
CA ALA A 335 -12.99 -26.05 3.32
C ALA A 335 -12.64 -26.15 1.81
N ALA A 336 -11.35 -26.11 1.42
CA ALA A 336 -10.94 -26.04 0.02
C ALA A 336 -11.39 -27.25 -0.81
N ASP A 337 -11.27 -28.46 -0.27
CA ASP A 337 -11.54 -29.71 -1.01
C ASP A 337 -13.04 -29.99 -1.19
N SER A 338 -13.84 -29.76 -0.15
CA SER A 338 -15.27 -30.10 -0.10
C SER A 338 -16.20 -28.90 -0.28
N GLY A 339 -15.67 -27.68 -0.35
CA GLY A 339 -16.42 -26.42 -0.34
C GLY A 339 -17.04 -26.06 1.01
N GLN A 340 -16.99 -26.94 2.00
CA GLN A 340 -17.49 -26.72 3.36
C GLN A 340 -16.72 -27.56 4.38
N VAL A 341 -16.66 -27.10 5.63
CA VAL A 341 -16.02 -27.81 6.74
C VAL A 341 -16.84 -27.69 8.02
N ASP A 342 -16.80 -28.73 8.86
CA ASP A 342 -17.33 -28.70 10.22
C ASP A 342 -16.40 -27.89 11.13
N LEU A 343 -16.90 -26.80 11.69
CA LEU A 343 -16.12 -25.88 12.51
C LEU A 343 -15.66 -26.51 13.84
N HIS A 344 -16.41 -27.48 14.40
CA HIS A 344 -15.95 -28.19 15.60
C HIS A 344 -14.62 -28.89 15.32
N ARG A 345 -14.59 -29.70 14.26
CA ARG A 345 -13.39 -30.43 13.85
C ARG A 345 -12.22 -29.51 13.50
N VAL A 346 -12.50 -28.33 12.95
CA VAL A 346 -11.44 -27.34 12.69
C VAL A 346 -10.87 -26.81 14.00
N MET A 347 -11.73 -26.31 14.88
CA MET A 347 -11.31 -25.57 16.08
C MET A 347 -10.72 -26.44 17.19
N ASP A 348 -10.85 -27.77 17.10
CA ASP A 348 -10.18 -28.73 17.99
C ASP A 348 -8.69 -28.94 17.68
N ASP A 349 -8.17 -28.37 16.57
CA ASP A 349 -6.75 -28.46 16.25
C ASP A 349 -5.88 -27.78 17.32
N PRO A 350 -4.83 -28.44 17.84
CA PRO A 350 -3.96 -27.87 18.86
C PRO A 350 -3.37 -26.50 18.50
N SER A 351 -3.04 -26.26 17.23
CA SER A 351 -2.51 -24.97 16.77
C SER A 351 -3.55 -23.86 16.84
N LEU A 352 -4.83 -24.18 16.55
CA LEU A 352 -5.95 -23.25 16.62
C LEU A 352 -6.38 -22.97 18.06
N VAL A 353 -6.35 -23.98 18.93
CA VAL A 353 -6.57 -23.80 20.38
C VAL A 353 -5.51 -22.87 20.98
N ALA A 354 -4.24 -23.04 20.60
CA ALA A 354 -3.17 -22.14 21.00
C ALA A 354 -3.39 -20.71 20.48
N ALA A 355 -3.74 -20.54 19.21
CA ALA A 355 -4.07 -19.25 18.62
C ALA A 355 -5.28 -18.58 19.30
N CYS A 356 -6.33 -19.34 19.63
CA CYS A 356 -7.49 -18.85 20.39
C CYS A 356 -7.09 -18.34 21.78
N THR A 357 -6.18 -19.05 22.46
CA THR A 357 -5.68 -18.61 23.78
C THR A 357 -4.88 -17.32 23.66
N GLN A 358 -3.99 -17.21 22.67
CA GLN A 358 -3.24 -15.99 22.44
C GLN A 358 -4.13 -14.81 22.01
N MET A 359 -5.09 -15.07 21.13
CA MET A 359 -6.07 -14.07 20.65
C MET A 359 -6.79 -13.40 21.83
N ARG A 360 -7.28 -14.19 22.80
CA ARG A 360 -7.92 -13.65 24.01
C ARG A 360 -6.99 -12.76 24.82
N ARG A 361 -5.75 -13.22 25.05
CA ARG A 361 -4.72 -12.45 25.77
C ARG A 361 -4.40 -11.14 25.06
N ALA A 362 -4.23 -11.19 23.74
CA ALA A 362 -3.96 -10.01 22.92
C ALA A 362 -5.15 -9.04 22.92
N SER A 363 -6.39 -9.54 22.83
CA SER A 363 -7.60 -8.71 22.93
C SER A 363 -7.74 -8.03 24.30
N ALA A 364 -7.51 -8.76 25.40
CA ALA A 364 -7.51 -8.19 26.75
C ALA A 364 -6.43 -7.12 26.91
N ALA A 365 -5.21 -7.39 26.44
CA ALA A 365 -4.11 -6.42 26.45
C ALA A 365 -4.44 -5.18 25.62
N PHE A 366 -5.00 -5.35 24.41
CA PHE A 366 -5.44 -4.25 23.56
C PHE A 366 -6.49 -3.37 24.25
N LEU A 367 -7.50 -3.97 24.88
CA LEU A 367 -8.55 -3.25 25.60
C LEU A 367 -8.01 -2.50 26.82
N ALA A 368 -7.13 -3.13 27.60
CA ALA A 368 -6.48 -2.50 28.75
C ALA A 368 -5.63 -1.29 28.32
N GLN A 369 -4.87 -1.43 27.22
CA GLN A 369 -4.10 -0.32 26.67
C GLN A 369 -4.99 0.80 26.12
N MET A 370 -6.10 0.46 25.46
CA MET A 370 -7.10 1.43 24.98
C MET A 370 -7.72 2.24 26.12
N GLU A 371 -8.01 1.59 27.25
CA GLU A 371 -8.53 2.25 28.45
C GLU A 371 -7.48 3.15 29.10
N ALA A 372 -6.26 2.66 29.29
CA ALA A 372 -5.15 3.44 29.85
C ALA A 372 -4.83 4.67 28.98
N ALA A 373 -4.92 4.52 27.67
CA ALA A 373 -4.78 5.57 26.67
C ALA A 373 -5.85 6.67 26.81
N SER A 374 -7.11 6.27 26.96
CA SER A 374 -8.27 7.18 27.01
C SER A 374 -8.30 8.05 28.26
N ARG A 375 -7.68 7.59 29.37
CA ARG A 375 -7.55 8.35 30.62
C ARG A 375 -6.48 9.45 30.56
N ASN A 376 -5.50 9.31 29.66
CA ASN A 376 -4.29 10.14 29.66
C ASN A 376 -4.19 11.10 28.47
N ASP A 377 -4.99 10.91 27.41
CA ASP A 377 -4.70 11.58 26.15
C ASP A 377 -5.95 11.88 25.30
N ALA A 378 -6.19 13.16 25.01
CA ALA A 378 -7.09 13.57 23.94
C ALA A 378 -6.55 13.13 22.55
N ALA A 379 -5.23 12.91 22.43
CA ALA A 379 -4.59 12.62 21.16
C ALA A 379 -4.86 11.19 20.66
N LEU A 380 -5.16 10.20 21.51
CA LEU A 380 -5.68 8.92 21.03
C LEU A 380 -7.11 8.99 20.51
N GLY A 381 -7.84 10.07 20.79
CA GLY A 381 -9.25 10.24 20.46
C GLY A 381 -9.55 9.82 19.02
N ILE A 382 -8.80 10.31 18.03
CA ILE A 382 -9.06 10.01 16.62
C ILE A 382 -8.80 8.54 16.28
N ALA A 383 -7.67 7.97 16.69
CA ALA A 383 -7.35 6.57 16.40
C ALA A 383 -8.28 5.61 17.16
N GLY A 384 -8.59 5.91 18.43
CA GLY A 384 -9.54 5.13 19.23
C GLY A 384 -10.96 5.18 18.66
N GLN A 385 -11.42 6.37 18.23
CA GLN A 385 -12.68 6.53 17.52
C GLN A 385 -12.69 5.76 16.20
N ALA A 386 -11.60 5.78 15.44
CA ALA A 386 -11.47 5.00 14.21
C ALA A 386 -11.57 3.48 14.50
N LEU A 387 -10.81 2.97 15.48
CA LEU A 387 -10.86 1.58 15.92
C LEU A 387 -12.26 1.17 16.39
N GLN A 388 -12.97 2.06 17.09
CA GLN A 388 -14.34 1.82 17.54
C GLN A 388 -15.34 1.84 16.38
N LYS A 389 -15.25 2.83 15.49
CA LYS A 389 -16.10 2.95 14.28
C LYS A 389 -15.92 1.75 13.35
N LEU A 390 -14.71 1.23 13.25
CA LEU A 390 -14.39 0.02 12.50
C LEU A 390 -14.89 -1.25 13.20
N GLY A 391 -15.40 -1.17 14.43
CA GLY A 391 -15.89 -2.32 15.22
C GLY A 391 -14.77 -3.22 15.77
N LEU A 392 -13.51 -2.77 15.77
CA LEU A 392 -12.38 -3.55 16.27
C LEU A 392 -12.37 -3.63 17.80
N VAL A 393 -12.88 -2.60 18.48
CA VAL A 393 -13.07 -2.61 19.94
C VAL A 393 -14.17 -3.60 20.34
N GLU A 394 -15.29 -3.64 19.61
CA GLU A 394 -16.36 -4.61 19.83
C GLU A 394 -15.87 -6.05 19.57
N LEU A 395 -15.12 -6.24 18.49
CA LEU A 395 -14.48 -7.53 18.19
C LEU A 395 -13.57 -7.96 19.35
N ALA A 396 -12.67 -7.09 19.81
CA ALA A 396 -11.76 -7.42 20.91
C ALA A 396 -12.51 -7.82 22.19
N ARG A 397 -13.59 -7.12 22.56
CA ARG A 397 -14.44 -7.48 23.73
C ARG A 397 -15.10 -8.84 23.55
N THR A 398 -15.60 -9.11 22.34
CA THR A 398 -16.20 -10.40 22.00
C THR A 398 -15.16 -11.51 22.13
N LEU A 399 -13.97 -11.32 21.57
CA LEU A 399 -12.89 -12.30 21.61
C LEU A 399 -12.43 -12.55 23.04
N GLU A 400 -12.17 -11.51 23.83
CA GLU A 400 -11.78 -11.61 25.24
C GLU A 400 -12.77 -12.43 26.07
N ALA A 401 -14.06 -12.14 25.94
CA ALA A 401 -15.11 -12.77 26.74
C ALA A 401 -15.49 -14.20 26.30
N THR A 402 -15.05 -14.64 25.11
CA THR A 402 -15.46 -15.93 24.55
C THR A 402 -14.45 -17.01 24.91
N GLU A 403 -14.85 -18.01 25.70
CA GLU A 403 -13.93 -19.04 26.20
C GLU A 403 -13.72 -20.22 25.23
N ARG A 404 -14.78 -20.68 24.58
CA ARG A 404 -14.72 -21.89 23.76
C ARG A 404 -14.13 -21.59 22.37
N PRO A 405 -13.16 -22.38 21.88
CA PRO A 405 -12.56 -22.18 20.55
C PRO A 405 -13.59 -22.11 19.41
N ILE A 406 -14.64 -22.95 19.43
CA ILE A 406 -15.67 -22.90 18.39
C ILE A 406 -16.40 -21.56 18.34
N ASP A 407 -16.76 -21.00 19.50
CA ASP A 407 -17.49 -19.74 19.55
C ASP A 407 -16.63 -18.58 19.06
N LEU A 408 -15.31 -18.64 19.29
CA LEU A 408 -14.34 -17.72 18.70
C LEU A 408 -14.30 -17.84 17.18
N GLY A 409 -14.24 -19.07 16.64
CA GLY A 409 -14.33 -19.32 15.20
C GLY A 409 -15.60 -18.71 14.59
N GLN A 410 -16.75 -18.91 15.25
CA GLN A 410 -18.01 -18.30 14.82
C GLN A 410 -17.98 -16.76 14.89
N ALA A 411 -17.41 -16.18 15.95
CA ALA A 411 -17.28 -14.73 16.09
C ALA A 411 -16.44 -14.12 14.95
N ILE A 412 -15.36 -14.79 14.55
CA ILE A 412 -14.52 -14.39 13.41
C ILE A 412 -15.30 -14.45 12.10
N LEU A 413 -16.06 -15.52 11.85
CA LEU A 413 -16.88 -15.63 10.63
C LEU A 413 -18.02 -14.60 10.59
N ARG A 414 -18.65 -14.29 11.73
CA ARG A 414 -19.64 -13.19 11.83
C ARG A 414 -18.98 -11.83 11.58
N ARG A 415 -17.76 -11.61 12.09
CA ARG A 415 -16.98 -10.40 11.79
C ARG A 415 -16.69 -10.28 10.30
N HIS A 416 -16.22 -11.35 9.67
CA HIS A 416 -15.96 -11.39 8.24
C HIS A 416 -17.21 -11.02 7.44
N LEU A 417 -18.36 -11.62 7.74
CA LEU A 417 -19.63 -11.31 7.09
C LEU A 417 -19.96 -9.81 7.18
N ARG A 418 -19.98 -9.24 8.39
CA ARG A 418 -20.25 -7.81 8.61
C ARG A 418 -19.32 -6.89 7.83
N VAL A 419 -18.04 -7.25 7.74
CA VAL A 419 -17.04 -6.46 7.00
C VAL A 419 -17.26 -6.53 5.49
N GLN A 420 -17.71 -7.68 4.96
CA GLN A 420 -17.95 -7.83 3.52
C GLN A 420 -19.29 -7.23 3.09
N GLU A 421 -20.35 -7.31 3.91
CA GLU A 421 -21.67 -6.73 3.63
C GLU A 421 -21.61 -5.21 3.38
N GLY A 422 -20.66 -4.51 4.02
CA GLY A 422 -20.44 -3.08 3.81
C GLY A 422 -19.63 -2.73 2.55
N LYS A 423 -19.14 -3.71 1.78
CA LYS A 423 -18.28 -3.49 0.61
C LYS A 423 -19.07 -3.70 -0.68
N PHE A 424 -18.74 -2.90 -1.70
CA PHE A 424 -19.30 -3.01 -3.04
C PHE A 424 -18.20 -3.35 -4.04
N GLU A 425 -18.53 -4.17 -5.03
CA GLU A 425 -17.66 -4.54 -6.15
C GLU A 425 -18.47 -4.39 -7.44
N GLY A 426 -18.06 -3.46 -8.32
CA GLY A 426 -18.80 -3.16 -9.54
C GLY A 426 -20.23 -2.64 -9.32
N GLY A 427 -20.51 -2.00 -8.17
CA GLY A 427 -21.85 -1.53 -7.79
C GLY A 427 -22.75 -2.58 -7.14
N LEU A 428 -22.29 -3.82 -7.01
CA LEU A 428 -23.01 -4.89 -6.31
C LEU A 428 -22.42 -5.12 -4.91
N PRO A 429 -23.23 -5.46 -3.90
CA PRO A 429 -22.71 -5.87 -2.59
C PRO A 429 -21.76 -7.06 -2.72
N LYS A 430 -20.60 -6.97 -2.07
CA LYS A 430 -19.60 -8.03 -2.09
C LYS A 430 -20.05 -9.18 -1.18
N GLY A 431 -20.17 -10.38 -1.75
CA GLY A 431 -20.45 -11.57 -0.95
C GLY A 431 -19.30 -11.92 0.00
N PRO A 432 -19.59 -12.51 1.18
CA PRO A 432 -18.55 -13.04 2.05
C PRO A 432 -17.78 -14.16 1.34
N TRP A 433 -16.54 -14.41 1.74
CA TRP A 433 -15.72 -15.52 1.25
C TRP A 433 -16.13 -16.84 1.91
N VAL A 434 -16.46 -16.77 3.20
CA VAL A 434 -16.94 -17.90 4.00
C VAL A 434 -18.26 -17.52 4.65
N ARG A 435 -19.27 -18.39 4.55
CA ARG A 435 -20.53 -18.28 5.27
C ARG A 435 -20.57 -19.28 6.42
N LEU A 436 -21.05 -18.81 7.57
CA LEU A 436 -21.39 -19.67 8.69
C LEU A 436 -22.82 -20.16 8.51
N ASN A 437 -23.02 -21.47 8.48
CA ASN A 437 -24.32 -22.11 8.43
C ASN A 437 -24.65 -22.65 9.84
N PRO A 438 -25.57 -22.02 10.58
CA PRO A 438 -25.83 -22.33 11.99
C PRO A 438 -26.66 -23.60 12.24
N GLY A 439 -26.85 -24.47 11.24
CA GLY A 439 -27.56 -25.75 11.40
C GLY A 439 -26.82 -26.76 12.29
N GLU A 440 -27.31 -28.00 12.35
CA GLU A 440 -26.64 -29.08 13.08
C GLU A 440 -25.20 -29.26 12.55
N GLY A 441 -24.21 -28.95 13.40
CA GLY A 441 -22.78 -29.05 13.08
C GLY A 441 -22.05 -27.74 12.75
N CYS A 442 -22.68 -26.55 12.84
CA CYS A 442 -22.03 -25.24 12.65
C CYS A 442 -20.99 -25.22 11.52
N THR A 443 -21.42 -25.45 10.28
CA THR A 443 -20.50 -25.61 9.16
C THR A 443 -20.07 -24.24 8.60
N ALA A 444 -18.83 -24.18 8.13
CA ALA A 444 -18.28 -23.04 7.42
C ALA A 444 -18.17 -23.39 5.93
N GLN A 445 -18.82 -22.62 5.06
CA GLN A 445 -18.93 -22.90 3.63
C GLN A 445 -18.23 -21.80 2.81
N LEU A 446 -17.37 -22.20 1.86
CA LEU A 446 -16.81 -21.29 0.86
C LEU A 446 -17.91 -20.84 -0.11
N THR A 447 -17.99 -19.55 -0.37
CA THR A 447 -18.96 -19.01 -1.34
C THR A 447 -18.48 -19.12 -2.79
N SER A 448 -17.19 -19.37 -3.01
CA SER A 448 -16.59 -19.60 -4.32
C SER A 448 -15.25 -20.32 -4.19
N GLN A 449 -14.94 -21.18 -5.16
CA GLN A 449 -13.65 -21.86 -5.24
C GLN A 449 -12.46 -20.89 -5.35
N ARG A 450 -12.64 -19.69 -5.91
CA ARG A 450 -11.57 -18.67 -5.96
C ARG A 450 -11.06 -18.21 -4.59
N PHE A 451 -11.80 -18.54 -3.52
CA PHE A 451 -11.43 -18.21 -2.14
C PHE A 451 -10.78 -19.39 -1.40
N SER A 452 -10.56 -20.54 -2.06
CA SER A 452 -9.74 -21.60 -1.49
C SER A 452 -8.29 -21.12 -1.31
N LEU A 453 -7.57 -21.79 -0.42
CA LEU A 453 -6.14 -21.57 -0.19
C LEU A 453 -5.40 -22.88 -0.40
N ASP A 454 -4.17 -22.78 -0.89
CA ASP A 454 -3.21 -23.88 -0.90
C ASP A 454 -2.49 -23.97 0.46
N VAL A 455 -2.09 -25.17 0.86
CA VAL A 455 -1.38 -25.41 2.13
C VAL A 455 -0.11 -24.57 2.23
N SER A 456 0.60 -24.35 1.12
CA SER A 456 1.81 -23.52 1.07
C SER A 456 1.56 -22.04 1.38
N GLN A 457 0.31 -21.59 1.32
CA GLN A 457 -0.06 -20.19 1.56
C GLN A 457 -0.37 -19.88 3.02
N VAL A 458 -0.64 -20.90 3.84
CA VAL A 458 -1.03 -20.72 5.24
C VAL A 458 0.08 -21.22 6.15
N PRO A 459 0.67 -20.37 7.01
CA PRO A 459 1.63 -20.80 8.02
C PRO A 459 1.05 -21.89 8.92
N ASN A 460 1.92 -22.71 9.54
CA ASN A 460 1.50 -23.75 10.49
C ASN A 460 1.17 -23.19 11.89
N ARG A 461 1.47 -21.91 12.14
CA ARG A 461 1.25 -21.23 13.42
C ARG A 461 0.94 -19.76 13.20
N TRP A 462 0.21 -19.15 14.15
CA TRP A 462 -0.23 -17.76 14.06
C TRP A 462 0.94 -16.76 14.04
N GLU A 463 2.08 -17.08 14.67
CA GLU A 463 3.27 -16.23 14.66
C GLU A 463 3.85 -16.03 13.25
N GLY A 464 3.61 -17.00 12.36
CA GLY A 464 4.05 -16.95 10.97
C GLY A 464 3.19 -16.06 10.09
N MET A 465 2.05 -15.56 10.58
CA MET A 465 1.20 -14.63 9.83
C MET A 465 1.92 -13.29 9.64
N ALA A 466 1.89 -12.73 8.44
CA ALA A 466 2.49 -11.42 8.19
C ALA A 466 1.83 -10.34 9.06
N ARG A 467 2.64 -9.42 9.59
CA ARG A 467 2.18 -8.21 10.30
C ARG A 467 1.97 -7.06 9.32
N HIS A 468 1.18 -6.06 9.71
CA HIS A 468 1.08 -4.85 8.90
C HIS A 468 2.39 -4.04 8.91
N PRO A 469 2.78 -3.42 7.78
CA PRO A 469 3.99 -2.61 7.71
C PRO A 469 3.76 -1.19 8.24
N TYR A 470 4.29 -0.84 9.40
CA TYR A 470 4.13 0.46 10.08
C TYR A 470 4.95 1.61 9.47
N ARG A 471 5.21 1.54 8.16
CA ARG A 471 5.85 2.58 7.34
C ARG A 471 7.29 2.91 7.76
N THR A 472 7.87 2.17 8.69
CA THR A 472 9.23 2.42 9.21
C THR A 472 10.28 2.20 8.12
N PHE A 473 10.07 1.22 7.23
CA PHE A 473 10.97 0.97 6.11
C PHE A 473 11.11 2.21 5.19
N GLY A 474 9.99 2.83 4.82
CA GLY A 474 9.99 4.08 4.06
C GLY A 474 10.69 5.19 4.83
N ALA A 475 10.34 5.37 6.11
CA ALA A 475 10.97 6.36 6.99
C ALA A 475 12.50 6.22 7.08
N ARG A 476 13.05 4.99 7.15
CA ARG A 476 14.50 4.73 7.17
C ARG A 476 15.21 5.23 5.91
N ARG A 477 14.56 5.16 4.74
CA ARG A 477 15.12 5.72 3.50
C ARG A 477 15.18 7.24 3.55
N PHE A 478 14.15 7.89 4.09
CA PHE A 478 14.16 9.34 4.33
C PHE A 478 15.22 9.75 5.35
N ILE A 479 15.36 9.03 6.47
CA ILE A 479 16.40 9.26 7.49
C ILE A 479 17.80 9.26 6.86
N ARG A 480 18.12 8.23 6.07
CA ARG A 480 19.42 8.10 5.40
C ARG A 480 19.66 9.21 4.38
N LEU A 481 18.74 9.41 3.44
CA LEU A 481 18.93 10.36 2.33
C LEU A 481 18.85 11.82 2.78
N CYS A 482 18.00 12.13 3.76
CA CYS A 482 17.89 13.49 4.32
C CYS A 482 18.91 13.76 5.43
N LYS A 483 19.77 12.78 5.78
CA LYS A 483 20.78 12.85 6.85
C LYS A 483 20.18 13.34 8.17
N ILE A 484 19.05 12.76 8.59
CA ILE A 484 18.42 13.07 9.87
C ILE A 484 19.34 12.58 11.00
N GLN A 485 19.59 13.44 11.98
CA GLN A 485 20.47 13.19 13.13
C GLN A 485 19.66 12.83 14.38
#